data_AF-A0A2D5GR05-F1
#
_entry.id   AF-A0A2D5GR05-F1
#
_cell.length_a   1.000
_cell.length_b   1.000
_cell.length_c   1.000
_cell.angle_alpha   90.00
_cell.angle_beta   90.00
_cell.angle_gamma   90.00
#
_symmetry.space_group_name_H-M   'P 1'
#
loop_
_entity.id
_entity.type
_entity.pdbx_description
1 polymer ?
#
loop_
_entity_poly.entity_id
_entity_poly.type
_entity_poly.pdbx_seq_one_letter_code
_entity_poly.pdbx_strand_id
1 'polypeptide(L)'
;MNIDNYLSVRTRLLLQHRTALYGYIFSCVRNHTEAEDILHDVCVIAIESFDQLKNRDSFFPWVREIAFHQVLAHLKKQNKEKPFNPHVVAALADAVDQVEEDHSRLNFREILMKCLDKLPGFSRELILTRYDGSSEDISDIASRYGKSLHSIYSRLKRIKTLLRNCVEKQVTSEVAPDRSSEVSYDSV
;
A
#
# COMPACT_ATOMS: atom_id res chain seq x y z
N MET A 1 14.47 -13.01 -30.54
CA MET A 1 13.77 -11.83 -29.96
C MET A 1 13.06 -12.35 -28.72
N ASN A 2 13.62 -12.10 -27.52
CA ASN A 2 13.40 -12.95 -26.33
C ASN A 2 12.07 -12.66 -25.60
N ILE A 3 11.24 -13.69 -25.51
CA ILE A 3 10.00 -13.77 -24.72
C ILE A 3 10.28 -13.52 -23.22
N ASP A 4 11.47 -13.92 -22.74
CA ASP A 4 11.89 -13.74 -21.34
C ASP A 4 11.98 -12.26 -20.90
N ASN A 5 12.26 -11.34 -21.82
CA ASN A 5 12.41 -9.92 -21.51
C ASN A 5 11.07 -9.15 -21.46
N TYR A 6 10.00 -9.70 -22.05
CA TYR A 6 8.67 -9.08 -22.00
C TYR A 6 7.88 -9.53 -20.77
N LEU A 7 7.98 -10.82 -20.40
CA LEU A 7 7.41 -11.33 -19.15
C LEU A 7 8.03 -10.63 -17.93
N SER A 8 9.34 -10.36 -17.96
CA SER A 8 10.04 -9.71 -16.84
C SER A 8 9.50 -8.31 -16.52
N VAL A 9 9.14 -7.52 -17.54
CA VAL A 9 8.60 -6.16 -17.35
C VAL A 9 7.22 -6.20 -16.73
N ARG A 10 6.31 -7.03 -17.26
CA ARG A 10 4.93 -7.13 -16.79
C ARG A 10 4.89 -7.53 -15.32
N THR A 11 5.64 -8.58 -14.99
CA THR A 11 5.77 -9.08 -13.64
C THR A 11 6.44 -8.06 -12.72
N ARG A 12 7.48 -7.34 -13.18
CA ARG A 12 8.14 -6.31 -12.36
C ARG A 12 7.19 -5.17 -11.97
N LEU A 13 6.42 -4.65 -12.93
CA LEU A 13 5.42 -3.60 -12.67
C LEU A 13 4.35 -4.09 -11.69
N LEU A 14 3.83 -5.30 -11.88
CA LEU A 14 2.87 -5.89 -10.94
C LEU A 14 3.44 -6.05 -9.54
N LEU A 15 4.66 -6.58 -9.41
CA LEU A 15 5.30 -6.77 -8.11
C LEU A 15 5.58 -5.44 -7.40
N GLN A 16 5.94 -4.40 -8.15
CA GLN A 16 6.16 -3.07 -7.60
C GLN A 16 4.90 -2.49 -6.96
N HIS A 17 3.73 -2.70 -7.58
CA HIS A 17 2.46 -2.14 -7.11
C HIS A 17 1.59 -3.11 -6.31
N ARG A 18 2.03 -4.36 -6.14
CA ARG A 18 1.26 -5.44 -5.48
C ARG A 18 0.79 -5.04 -4.09
N THR A 19 1.64 -4.38 -3.29
CA THR A 19 1.33 -3.99 -1.91
C THR A 19 0.21 -2.93 -1.87
N ALA A 20 0.26 -1.93 -2.75
CA ALA A 20 -0.76 -0.90 -2.85
C ALA A 20 -2.10 -1.48 -3.31
N LEU A 21 -2.07 -2.34 -4.34
CA LEU A 21 -3.26 -3.06 -4.81
C LEU A 21 -3.88 -3.93 -3.72
N TYR A 22 -3.05 -4.69 -2.98
CA TYR A 22 -3.52 -5.49 -1.86
C TYR A 22 -4.18 -4.63 -0.78
N GLY A 23 -3.55 -3.52 -0.39
CA GLY A 23 -4.08 -2.61 0.61
C GLY A 23 -5.43 -2.03 0.22
N TYR A 24 -5.57 -1.63 -1.04
CA TYR A 24 -6.84 -1.18 -1.62
C TYR A 24 -7.91 -2.28 -1.55
N ILE A 25 -7.65 -3.45 -2.12
CA ILE A 25 -8.61 -4.56 -2.18
C ILE A 25 -9.04 -4.95 -0.75
N PHE A 26 -8.09 -5.11 0.16
CA PHE A 26 -8.34 -5.44 1.55
C PHE A 26 -9.19 -4.37 2.26
N SER A 27 -9.01 -3.09 1.95
CA SER A 27 -9.84 -2.02 2.52
C SER A 27 -11.32 -2.16 2.14
N CYS A 28 -11.61 -2.72 0.96
CA CYS A 28 -12.95 -2.95 0.45
C CYS A 28 -13.59 -4.22 1.02
N VAL A 29 -12.88 -5.35 1.06
CA VAL A 29 -13.45 -6.65 1.45
C VAL A 29 -13.22 -7.02 2.92
N ARG A 30 -12.18 -6.46 3.56
CA ARG A 30 -11.81 -6.68 4.96
C ARG A 30 -11.61 -8.14 5.38
N ASN A 31 -11.29 -8.99 4.42
CA ASN A 31 -10.97 -10.41 4.60
C ASN A 31 -9.67 -10.72 3.86
N HIS A 32 -8.70 -11.34 4.53
CA HIS A 32 -7.39 -11.63 3.95
C HIS A 32 -7.46 -12.64 2.81
N THR A 33 -8.21 -13.73 2.97
CA THR A 33 -8.35 -14.78 1.95
C THR A 33 -9.02 -14.22 0.70
N GLU A 34 -10.13 -13.50 0.87
CA GLU A 34 -10.83 -12.89 -0.27
C GLU A 34 -9.98 -11.82 -0.96
N ALA A 35 -9.22 -11.04 -0.19
CA ALA A 35 -8.33 -10.04 -0.78
C ALA A 35 -7.18 -10.66 -1.57
N GLU A 36 -6.63 -11.79 -1.13
CA GLU A 36 -5.62 -12.54 -1.88
C GLU A 36 -6.19 -13.15 -3.15
N ASP A 37 -7.38 -13.75 -3.09
CA ASP A 37 -8.05 -14.32 -4.26
C ASP A 37 -8.33 -13.24 -5.31
N ILE A 38 -8.91 -12.11 -4.90
CA ILE A 38 -9.17 -10.98 -5.81
C ILE A 38 -7.85 -10.43 -6.37
N LEU A 39 -6.81 -10.27 -5.55
CA LEU A 39 -5.52 -9.81 -6.03
C LEU A 39 -4.91 -10.77 -7.06
N HIS A 40 -5.07 -12.08 -6.87
CA HIS A 40 -4.64 -13.09 -7.83
C HIS A 40 -5.35 -12.91 -9.17
N ASP A 41 -6.68 -12.80 -9.17
CA ASP A 41 -7.46 -12.58 -10.38
C ASP A 41 -7.07 -11.27 -11.09
N VAL A 42 -6.83 -10.21 -10.33
CA VAL A 42 -6.32 -8.93 -10.87
C VAL A 42 -4.97 -9.11 -11.55
N CYS A 43 -4.05 -9.86 -10.94
CA CYS A 43 -2.74 -10.12 -11.53
C CYS A 43 -2.85 -10.90 -12.84
N VAL A 44 -3.71 -11.93 -12.89
CA VAL A 44 -3.95 -12.71 -14.11
C VAL A 44 -4.49 -11.82 -15.23
N ILE A 45 -5.57 -11.07 -14.96
CA ILE A 45 -6.17 -10.17 -15.96
C ILE A 45 -5.18 -9.11 -16.43
N ALA A 46 -4.39 -8.54 -15.51
CA ALA A 46 -3.39 -7.54 -15.85
C ALA A 46 -2.27 -8.08 -16.74
N ILE A 47 -1.86 -9.33 -16.55
CA ILE A 47 -0.85 -9.98 -17.42
C ILE A 47 -1.42 -10.24 -18.81
N GLU A 48 -2.65 -10.75 -18.88
CA GLU A 48 -3.34 -11.08 -20.14
C GLU A 48 -3.70 -9.83 -20.95
N SER A 49 -4.11 -8.76 -20.26
CA SER A 49 -4.55 -7.50 -20.89
C SER A 49 -3.43 -6.46 -21.01
N PHE A 50 -2.19 -6.82 -20.69
CA PHE A 50 -1.08 -5.86 -20.61
C PHE A 50 -0.86 -5.07 -21.91
N ASP A 51 -1.14 -5.66 -23.07
CA ASP A 51 -0.96 -5.01 -24.37
C ASP A 51 -1.97 -3.86 -24.62
N GLN A 52 -3.00 -3.72 -23.77
CA GLN A 52 -3.93 -2.59 -23.78
C GLN A 52 -3.37 -1.37 -23.02
N LEU A 53 -2.28 -1.54 -22.28
CA LEU A 53 -1.63 -0.46 -21.54
C LEU A 53 -0.96 0.52 -22.52
N LYS A 54 -1.51 1.73 -22.61
CA LYS A 54 -1.02 2.77 -23.52
C LYS A 54 0.32 3.37 -23.10
N ASN A 55 0.54 3.53 -21.79
CA ASN A 55 1.77 4.07 -21.21
C ASN A 55 2.08 3.34 -19.89
N ARG A 56 3.36 2.99 -19.69
CA ARG A 56 3.86 2.38 -18.45
C ARG A 56 3.70 3.28 -17.23
N ASP A 57 3.79 4.60 -17.40
CA ASP A 57 3.60 5.55 -16.29
C ASP A 57 2.16 5.57 -15.78
N SER A 58 1.22 5.08 -16.60
CA SER A 58 -0.19 4.92 -16.24
C SER A 58 -0.52 3.50 -15.77
N PHE A 59 0.50 2.68 -15.48
CA PHE A 59 0.30 1.29 -15.09
C PHE A 59 -0.57 1.18 -13.83
N PHE A 60 -0.25 1.94 -12.77
CA PHE A 60 -0.97 1.84 -11.51
C PHE A 60 -2.46 2.19 -11.63
N PRO A 61 -2.87 3.36 -12.17
CA PRO A 61 -4.29 3.67 -12.38
C PRO A 61 -5.00 2.62 -13.23
N TRP A 62 -4.32 2.08 -14.25
CA TRP A 62 -4.88 1.05 -15.12
C TRP A 62 -5.14 -0.27 -14.38
N VAL A 63 -4.17 -0.80 -13.63
CA VAL A 63 -4.36 -2.05 -12.88
C VAL A 63 -5.29 -1.87 -11.68
N ARG A 64 -5.33 -0.67 -11.09
CA ARG A 64 -6.26 -0.32 -10.03
C ARG A 64 -7.72 -0.26 -10.54
N GLU A 65 -7.95 0.07 -11.80
CA GLU A 65 -9.27 -0.05 -12.45
C GLU A 65 -9.72 -1.52 -12.57
N ILE A 66 -8.81 -2.41 -12.96
CA ILE A 66 -9.07 -3.86 -12.97
C ILE A 66 -9.44 -4.33 -11.55
N ALA A 67 -8.69 -3.90 -10.54
CA ALA A 67 -8.98 -4.22 -9.13
C ALA A 67 -10.35 -3.68 -8.67
N PHE A 68 -10.70 -2.45 -9.05
CA PHE A 68 -12.02 -1.87 -8.77
C PHE A 68 -13.16 -2.74 -9.29
N HIS A 69 -13.09 -3.16 -10.56
CA HIS A 69 -14.11 -4.01 -11.14
C HIS A 69 -14.19 -5.39 -10.48
N GLN A 70 -13.06 -6.00 -10.13
CA GLN A 70 -13.05 -7.29 -9.44
C GLN A 70 -13.61 -7.23 -8.02
N VAL A 71 -13.29 -6.16 -7.27
CA VAL A 71 -13.90 -5.90 -5.98
C VAL A 71 -15.42 -5.75 -6.11
N LEU A 72 -15.91 -4.96 -7.09
CA LEU A 72 -17.35 -4.80 -7.31
C LEU A 72 -18.03 -6.13 -7.66
N ALA A 73 -17.42 -6.93 -8.54
CA ALA A 73 -17.95 -8.22 -8.94
C ALA A 73 -18.06 -9.18 -7.74
N HIS A 74 -17.00 -9.24 -6.91
CA HIS A 74 -16.97 -10.04 -5.69
C HIS A 74 -18.05 -9.61 -4.69
N LEU A 75 -18.14 -8.31 -4.39
CA LEU A 75 -19.12 -7.76 -3.45
C LEU A 75 -20.56 -8.00 -3.92
N LYS A 76 -20.81 -7.90 -5.24
CA LYS A 76 -22.12 -8.20 -5.83
C LYS A 76 -22.48 -9.69 -5.70
N LYS A 77 -21.50 -10.59 -5.81
CA LYS A 77 -21.69 -12.04 -5.67
C LYS A 77 -21.95 -12.46 -4.23
N GLN A 78 -21.24 -11.86 -3.27
CA GLN A 78 -21.41 -12.15 -1.84
C GLN A 78 -22.69 -11.58 -1.24
N ASN A 79 -23.09 -10.37 -1.65
CA ASN A 79 -24.07 -9.58 -0.90
C ASN A 79 -25.43 -9.50 -1.61
N LYS A 80 -26.09 -10.66 -1.82
CA LYS A 80 -27.49 -10.68 -2.28
C LYS A 80 -28.47 -10.03 -1.28
N GLU A 81 -28.08 -9.85 -0.02
CA GLU A 81 -28.96 -9.40 1.07
C GLU A 81 -28.57 -8.07 1.75
N LYS A 82 -27.36 -7.52 1.56
CA LYS A 82 -27.00 -6.18 2.06
C LYS A 82 -26.50 -5.25 0.95
N PRO A 83 -26.97 -4.00 0.92
CA PRO A 83 -26.52 -3.03 -0.07
C PRO A 83 -25.07 -2.63 0.23
N PHE A 84 -24.20 -2.95 -0.70
CA PHE A 84 -22.87 -2.38 -0.80
C PHE A 84 -22.95 -1.05 -1.58
N ASN A 85 -22.19 -0.01 -1.19
CA ASN A 85 -22.23 1.30 -1.84
C ASN A 85 -21.02 1.49 -2.78
N PRO A 86 -21.20 1.46 -4.12
CA PRO A 86 -20.13 1.63 -5.09
C PRO A 86 -19.35 2.95 -4.95
N HIS A 87 -20.00 4.01 -4.46
CA HIS A 87 -19.33 5.29 -4.23
C HIS A 87 -18.24 5.20 -3.16
N VAL A 88 -18.35 4.26 -2.21
CA VAL A 88 -17.32 4.04 -1.20
C VAL A 88 -16.09 3.36 -1.81
N VAL A 89 -16.26 2.42 -2.75
CA VAL A 89 -15.11 1.84 -3.47
C VAL A 89 -14.42 2.90 -4.32
N ALA A 90 -15.21 3.71 -5.03
CA ALA A 90 -14.66 4.75 -5.90
C ALA A 90 -13.84 5.76 -5.07
N ALA A 91 -14.37 6.22 -3.93
CA ALA A 91 -13.63 7.11 -3.04
C ALA A 91 -12.35 6.46 -2.47
N LEU A 92 -12.37 5.15 -2.20
CA LEU A 92 -11.16 4.41 -1.78
C LEU A 92 -10.15 4.27 -2.92
N ALA A 93 -10.62 4.08 -4.16
CA ALA A 93 -9.78 4.00 -5.35
C ALA A 93 -9.06 5.33 -5.58
N ASP A 94 -9.79 6.44 -5.54
CA ASP A 94 -9.23 7.80 -5.68
C ASP A 94 -8.20 8.08 -4.58
N ALA A 95 -8.50 7.72 -3.32
CA ALA A 95 -7.58 7.92 -2.21
C ALA A 95 -6.28 7.11 -2.38
N VAL A 96 -6.35 5.91 -2.95
CA VAL A 96 -5.18 5.07 -3.19
C VAL A 96 -4.33 5.61 -4.34
N ASP A 97 -4.95 6.13 -5.40
CA ASP A 97 -4.23 6.77 -6.51
C ASP A 97 -3.40 7.96 -6.01
N GLN A 98 -3.97 8.81 -5.13
CA GLN A 98 -3.25 9.93 -4.52
C GLN A 98 -2.05 9.48 -3.68
N VAL A 99 -2.26 8.45 -2.84
CA VAL A 99 -1.20 7.89 -2.00
C VAL A 99 -0.08 7.31 -2.84
N GLU A 100 -0.38 6.56 -3.90
CA GLU A 100 0.64 5.97 -4.77
C GLU A 100 1.44 7.05 -5.53
N GLU A 101 0.78 8.13 -5.96
CA GLU A 101 1.45 9.26 -6.59
C GLU A 101 2.43 9.95 -5.62
N ASP A 102 2.03 10.17 -4.38
CA ASP A 102 2.91 10.70 -3.33
C ASP A 102 4.06 9.75 -2.98
N HIS A 103 3.78 8.44 -2.92
CA HIS A 103 4.77 7.39 -2.66
C HIS A 103 5.80 7.24 -3.78
N SER A 104 5.43 7.53 -5.03
CA SER A 104 6.34 7.54 -6.17
C SER A 104 7.26 8.77 -6.16
N ARG A 105 6.75 9.91 -5.68
CA ARG A 105 7.48 11.19 -5.61
C ARG A 105 8.42 11.30 -4.42
N LEU A 106 8.08 10.68 -3.29
CA LEU A 106 8.83 10.75 -2.05
C LEU A 106 9.47 9.41 -1.72
N ASN A 107 10.68 9.41 -1.17
CA ASN A 107 11.37 8.18 -0.78
C ASN A 107 10.80 7.65 0.56
N PHE A 108 9.49 7.36 0.59
CA PHE A 108 8.73 6.98 1.78
C PHE A 108 9.34 5.80 2.53
N ARG A 109 9.99 4.89 1.80
CA ARG A 109 10.70 3.75 2.39
C ARG A 109 11.85 4.23 3.28
N GLU A 110 12.64 5.20 2.84
CA GLU A 110 13.72 5.78 3.64
C GLU A 110 13.17 6.56 4.83
N ILE A 111 12.11 7.34 4.63
CA ILE A 111 11.43 8.06 5.70
C ILE A 111 10.90 7.09 6.76
N LEU A 112 10.24 6.01 6.32
CA LEU A 112 9.71 4.98 7.21
C LEU A 112 10.84 4.28 7.98
N MET A 113 11.96 3.95 7.33
CA MET A 113 13.13 3.38 8.01
C MET A 113 13.67 4.32 9.09
N LYS A 114 13.83 5.61 8.79
CA LYS A 114 14.22 6.63 9.79
C LYS A 114 13.23 6.72 10.95
N CYS A 115 11.93 6.54 10.69
CA CYS A 115 10.90 6.53 11.73
C CYS A 115 10.88 5.23 12.55
N LEU A 116 11.16 4.08 11.94
CA LEU A 116 11.30 2.80 12.62
C LEU A 116 12.49 2.81 13.59
N ASP A 117 13.59 3.46 13.23
CA ASP A 117 14.76 3.58 14.10
C ASP A 117 14.53 4.47 15.34
N LYS A 118 13.48 5.29 15.33
CA LYS A 118 13.05 6.08 16.50
C LYS A 118 12.15 5.30 17.45
N LEU A 119 11.70 4.09 17.09
CA LEU A 119 10.86 3.28 17.96
C LEU A 119 11.69 2.64 19.08
N PRO A 120 11.13 2.51 20.30
CA PRO A 120 11.74 1.73 21.37
C PRO A 120 11.97 0.27 20.93
N GLY A 121 13.05 -0.36 21.39
CA GLY A 121 13.51 -1.69 20.91
C GLY A 121 12.41 -2.75 20.82
N PHE A 122 11.64 -2.96 21.90
CA PHE A 122 10.52 -3.91 21.88
C PHE A 122 9.41 -3.54 20.87
N SER A 123 9.13 -2.25 20.69
CA SER A 123 8.13 -1.80 19.72
C SER A 123 8.59 -1.99 18.28
N ARG A 124 9.90 -1.78 18.02
CA ARG A 124 10.52 -2.02 16.72
C ARG A 124 10.56 -3.51 16.40
N GLU A 125 10.97 -4.34 17.35
CA GLU A 125 10.98 -5.79 17.22
C GLU A 125 9.57 -6.33 16.92
N LEU A 126 8.57 -5.94 17.74
CA LEU A 126 7.20 -6.40 17.58
C LEU A 126 6.59 -6.05 16.22
N ILE A 127 6.83 -4.84 15.71
CA ILE A 127 6.29 -4.44 14.39
C ILE A 127 7.05 -5.14 13.26
N LEU A 128 8.36 -5.33 13.37
CA LEU A 128 9.12 -6.05 12.36
C LEU A 128 8.70 -7.52 12.28
N THR A 129 8.60 -8.22 13.41
CA THR A 129 8.17 -9.63 13.42
C THR A 129 6.75 -9.80 12.89
N ARG A 130 5.84 -8.87 13.17
CA ARG A 130 4.48 -8.96 12.63
C ARG A 130 4.43 -8.78 11.10
N TYR A 131 5.44 -8.15 10.50
CA TYR A 131 5.47 -7.75 9.09
C TYR A 131 6.68 -8.31 8.33
N ASP A 132 7.42 -9.27 8.88
CA ASP A 132 8.60 -9.87 8.27
C ASP A 132 8.26 -10.91 7.17
N GLY A 133 6.98 -11.18 6.98
CA GLY A 133 6.48 -12.18 6.02
C GLY A 133 6.32 -13.57 6.61
N SER A 134 6.66 -13.78 7.89
CA SER A 134 6.22 -14.95 8.63
C SER A 134 4.71 -14.87 8.87
N SER A 135 4.00 -15.96 8.60
CA SER A 135 2.58 -16.09 8.93
C SER A 135 2.36 -16.36 10.43
N GLU A 136 3.23 -15.83 11.30
CA GLU A 136 3.07 -15.99 12.76
C GLU A 136 1.77 -15.32 13.23
N ASP A 137 0.97 -16.08 13.95
CA ASP A 137 -0.25 -15.56 14.55
C ASP A 137 0.11 -14.61 15.72
N ILE A 138 -0.72 -13.58 15.94
CA ILE A 138 -0.53 -12.64 17.05
C ILE A 138 -0.59 -13.36 18.41
N SER A 139 -1.28 -14.49 18.48
CA SER A 139 -1.32 -15.38 19.65
C SER A 139 0.03 -16.04 19.95
N ASP A 140 0.78 -16.45 18.92
CA ASP A 140 2.12 -17.01 19.07
C ASP A 140 3.11 -15.94 19.55
N ILE A 141 3.02 -14.74 18.96
CA ILE A 141 3.79 -13.56 19.38
C ILE A 141 3.50 -13.23 20.85
N ALA A 142 2.23 -13.18 21.23
CA ALA A 142 1.81 -12.90 22.60
C ALA A 142 2.36 -13.93 23.61
N SER A 143 2.31 -15.21 23.24
CA SER A 143 2.84 -16.31 24.03
C SER A 143 4.36 -16.22 24.21
N ARG A 144 5.10 -15.96 23.12
CA ARG A 144 6.56 -15.80 23.14
C ARG A 144 7.04 -14.69 24.09
N TYR A 145 6.31 -13.58 24.14
CA TYR A 145 6.66 -12.44 25.01
C TYR A 145 5.96 -12.45 26.38
N GLY A 146 5.18 -13.47 26.70
CA GLY A 146 4.43 -13.56 27.96
C GLY A 146 3.45 -12.40 28.17
N LYS A 147 2.81 -11.93 27.09
CA LYS A 147 1.83 -10.82 27.12
C LYS A 147 0.45 -11.31 26.71
N SER A 148 -0.59 -10.60 27.12
CA SER A 148 -1.94 -10.86 26.61
C SER A 148 -2.08 -10.38 25.16
N LEU A 149 -2.91 -11.07 24.39
CA LEU A 149 -3.30 -10.66 23.03
C LEU A 149 -3.71 -9.18 22.98
N HIS A 150 -4.57 -8.76 23.91
CA HIS A 150 -5.05 -7.38 23.99
C HIS A 150 -3.91 -6.36 24.18
N SER A 151 -2.90 -6.70 24.97
CA SER A 151 -1.72 -5.86 25.17
C SER A 151 -0.89 -5.71 23.89
N ILE A 152 -0.71 -6.81 23.15
CA ILE A 152 -0.03 -6.79 21.84
C ILE A 152 -0.81 -5.96 20.82
N TYR A 153 -2.12 -6.17 20.67
CA TYR A 153 -2.96 -5.37 19.76
C TYR A 153 -2.92 -3.87 20.09
N SER A 154 -3.06 -3.52 21.37
CA SER A 154 -3.03 -2.13 21.83
C SER A 154 -1.67 -1.49 21.53
N ARG A 155 -0.58 -2.25 21.71
CA ARG A 155 0.76 -1.78 21.42
C ARG A 155 1.01 -1.63 19.91
N LEU A 156 0.59 -2.58 19.09
CA LEU A 156 0.65 -2.49 17.62
C LEU A 156 -0.11 -1.27 17.10
N LYS A 157 -1.31 -1.01 17.63
CA LYS A 157 -2.09 0.19 17.28
C LYS A 157 -1.29 1.47 17.59
N ARG A 158 -0.72 1.56 18.80
CA ARG A 158 0.10 2.72 19.20
C ARG A 158 1.34 2.89 18.33
N ILE A 159 2.01 1.80 17.96
CA ILE A 159 3.16 1.82 17.04
C ILE A 159 2.76 2.40 15.68
N LYS A 160 1.64 1.91 15.10
CA LYS A 160 1.14 2.43 13.81
C LYS A 160 0.82 3.92 13.86
N THR A 161 0.22 4.40 14.96
CA THR A 161 -0.03 5.84 15.16
C THR A 161 1.27 6.63 15.25
N LEU A 162 2.27 6.15 15.99
CA LEU A 162 3.57 6.81 16.10
C LEU A 162 4.30 6.88 14.75
N LEU A 163 4.29 5.79 13.99
CA LEU A 163 4.91 5.74 12.66
C LEU A 163 4.21 6.69 11.70
N ARG A 164 2.86 6.68 11.66
CA ARG A 164 2.07 7.61 10.84
C ARG A 164 2.44 9.06 11.13
N ASN A 165 2.39 9.47 12.40
CA ASN A 165 2.70 10.84 12.80
C ASN A 165 4.16 11.22 12.49
N CYS A 166 5.10 10.28 12.58
CA CYS A 166 6.49 10.52 12.23
C CYS A 166 6.66 10.74 10.73
N VAL A 167 6.05 9.88 9.91
CA VAL A 167 6.11 9.98 8.45
C VAL A 167 5.45 11.26 7.96
N GLU A 168 4.24 11.59 8.44
CA GLU A 168 3.53 12.82 8.07
C GLU A 168 4.36 14.09 8.37
N LYS A 169 5.08 14.12 9.50
CA LYS A 169 5.99 15.21 9.84
C LYS A 169 7.23 15.29 8.94
N GLN A 170 7.78 14.17 8.51
CA GLN A 170 8.96 14.13 7.65
C GLN A 170 8.61 14.51 6.21
N VAL A 171 7.46 14.02 5.72
CA VAL A 171 6.91 14.39 4.41
C VAL A 171 6.65 15.88 4.33
N THR A 172 6.03 16.48 5.34
CA THR A 172 5.81 17.94 5.38
C THR A 172 7.11 18.76 5.47
N SER A 173 8.18 18.22 6.06
CA SER A 173 9.49 18.91 6.09
C SER A 173 10.28 18.82 4.78
N GLU A 174 10.10 17.76 3.98
CA GLU A 174 10.76 17.62 2.67
C GLU A 174 10.04 18.41 1.55
N VAL A 175 8.76 18.76 1.74
CA VAL A 175 7.94 19.55 0.79
C VAL A 175 8.08 21.07 1.00
N ALA A 176 8.79 21.54 2.04
CA ALA A 176 9.08 22.96 2.20
C ALA A 176 10.06 23.42 1.09
N PRO A 177 9.65 24.31 0.16
CA PRO A 177 10.55 24.77 -0.87
C PRO A 177 11.66 25.59 -0.23
N ASP A 178 12.88 25.25 -0.59
CA ASP A 178 14.06 26.08 -0.45
C ASP A 178 13.76 27.51 -0.96
N ARG A 179 13.56 28.45 -0.03
CA ARG A 179 13.50 29.90 -0.32
C ARG A 179 14.90 30.54 -0.28
N SER A 180 15.92 29.87 -0.81
CA SER A 180 17.25 30.46 -1.00
C SER A 180 17.71 30.44 -2.47
N SER A 181 16.82 30.89 -3.36
CA SER A 181 17.21 31.42 -4.67
C SER A 181 16.34 32.61 -5.09
N GLU A 182 16.32 33.67 -4.27
CA GLU A 182 16.19 35.02 -4.81
C GLU A 182 17.53 35.38 -5.46
N VAL A 183 17.67 35.12 -6.76
CA VAL A 183 18.68 35.79 -7.57
C VAL A 183 18.00 36.93 -8.29
N SER A 184 18.29 38.12 -7.77
CA SER A 184 18.22 39.44 -8.38
C SER A 184 18.34 39.40 -9.91
N TYR A 185 17.36 39.98 -10.59
CA TYR A 185 17.51 40.44 -11.96
C TYR A 185 17.33 41.96 -11.97
N ASP A 186 18.37 42.68 -11.57
CA ASP A 186 18.54 44.08 -11.91
C ASP A 186 19.30 44.20 -13.24
N SER A 187 18.59 44.77 -14.23
CA SER A 187 19.04 45.76 -15.23
C SER A 187 20.47 45.68 -15.78
N VAL A 188 20.60 45.40 -17.09
CA VAL A 188 21.22 46.28 -18.12
C VAL A 188 20.56 46.01 -19.48
#